data_AF-A0A9Y2MYT8-F1
#
_entry.id   AF-A0A9Y2MYT8-F1
#
_cell.length_a   1.000
_cell.length_b   1.000
_cell.length_c   1.000
_cell.angle_alpha   90.00
_cell.angle_beta   90.00
_cell.angle_gamma   90.00
#
_symmetry.space_group_name_H-M   'P 1'
#
loop_
_entity.id
_entity.type
_entity.pdbx_description
1 polymer ?
#
loop_
_entity_poly.entity_id
_entity_poly.type
_entity_poly.pdbx_seq_one_letter_code
_entity_poly.pdbx_strand_id
1 'polypeptide(L)'
;MDLTASGARVVTATRRPGLAPAGTVLAGSVISMVGLTWDVQWHDDVGPDTFFTLPHLFLYSGSAIVGLASLAVVLLTTAAQRAGRPVDPRIGGRAIGVFGRTFAAPAGYLTSGVGAALFLLYGLWDQWWHGLYGFDAVIDSPPHIGLLLSVTLSIIGTTMVFAAAREHRWGRIGVFGSLAVLIAFSAVTALGLQQVNLDPVEATSVGSTLLSVLLVFAGAGFLRRPGGAVATAAILAVIQAVFWWFSPWAARTYADLVGLPVRDYVSGVPDMPALMPMALLPVAALVEGYLLIARRRGWQLGRVSVLAGGLAGLLVGATLLVQRGLVYSGHVGDLTAVLATGVAAGVLGVTGGFSGWRFGGMLRLLAPVSEGSNA
;
A
#
# COMPACT_ATOMS: atom_id res chain seq x y z
N MET A 1 -26.72 -0.17 61.19
CA MET A 1 -26.94 -1.07 60.04
C MET A 1 -26.27 -0.42 58.85
N ASP A 2 -25.08 -0.91 58.51
CA ASP A 2 -24.33 -0.51 57.32
C ASP A 2 -25.00 -1.07 56.07
N LEU A 3 -25.34 -0.19 55.12
CA LEU A 3 -25.73 -0.57 53.76
C LEU A 3 -24.56 -0.24 52.85
N THR A 4 -23.84 -1.28 52.49
CA THR A 4 -22.65 -1.27 51.64
C THR A 4 -22.97 -0.67 50.27
N ALA A 5 -22.35 0.48 49.98
CA ALA A 5 -22.27 1.04 48.64
C ALA A 5 -21.47 0.07 47.76
N SER A 6 -22.18 -0.68 46.92
CA SER A 6 -21.58 -1.49 45.87
C SER A 6 -21.08 -0.55 44.78
N GLY A 7 -19.83 -0.09 44.94
CA GLY A 7 -19.11 0.67 43.93
C GLY A 7 -18.83 -0.22 42.73
N ALA A 8 -19.81 -0.32 41.82
CA ALA A 8 -19.57 -0.83 40.49
C ALA A 8 -18.58 0.13 39.81
N ARG A 9 -17.28 -0.22 39.85
CA ARG A 9 -16.29 0.31 38.93
C ARG A 9 -16.78 -0.04 37.53
N VAL A 10 -17.49 0.90 36.89
CA VAL A 10 -17.61 0.93 35.44
C VAL A 10 -16.19 1.12 34.94
N VAL A 11 -15.53 0.02 34.64
CA VAL A 11 -14.34 0.03 33.80
C VAL A 11 -14.85 0.49 32.44
N THR A 12 -14.87 1.79 32.21
CA THR A 12 -14.94 2.36 30.88
C THR A 12 -13.66 1.94 30.18
N ALA A 13 -13.65 0.71 29.65
CA ALA A 13 -12.74 0.32 28.61
C ALA A 13 -12.86 1.44 27.57
N THR A 14 -11.76 2.17 27.35
CA THR A 14 -11.71 3.25 26.38
C THR A 14 -11.95 2.63 25.00
N ARG A 15 -13.22 2.43 24.63
CA ARG A 15 -13.62 1.88 23.35
C ARG A 15 -13.03 2.82 22.31
N ARG A 16 -12.21 2.27 21.42
CA ARG A 16 -11.71 2.95 20.22
C ARG A 16 -12.63 2.52 19.08
N PRO A 17 -13.83 3.12 18.93
CA PRO A 17 -14.89 2.57 18.09
C PRO A 17 -14.51 2.38 16.61
N GLY A 18 -13.49 3.09 16.11
CA GLY A 18 -12.95 2.92 14.75
C GLY A 18 -11.73 1.99 14.61
N LEU A 19 -11.06 1.59 15.69
CA LEU A 19 -9.82 0.81 15.58
C LEU A 19 -10.06 -0.60 15.06
N ALA A 20 -11.10 -1.28 15.54
CA ALA A 20 -11.41 -2.64 15.10
C ALA A 20 -11.70 -2.69 13.58
N PRO A 21 -12.67 -1.94 13.03
CA PRO A 21 -12.93 -1.99 11.60
C PRO A 21 -11.78 -1.47 10.74
N ALA A 22 -11.00 -0.48 11.23
CA ALA A 22 -9.79 -0.02 10.53
C ALA A 22 -8.70 -1.10 10.51
N GLY A 23 -8.49 -1.78 11.64
CA GLY A 23 -7.57 -2.90 11.77
C GLY A 23 -7.97 -4.07 10.86
N THR A 24 -9.27 -4.36 10.73
CA THR A 24 -9.77 -5.43 9.84
C THR A 24 -9.44 -5.16 8.38
N VAL A 25 -9.65 -3.94 7.87
CA VAL A 25 -9.31 -3.63 6.46
C VAL A 25 -7.80 -3.62 6.21
N LEU A 26 -6.98 -3.21 7.19
CA LEU A 26 -5.52 -3.35 7.07
C LEU A 26 -5.09 -4.81 7.12
N ALA A 27 -5.65 -5.61 8.02
CA ALA A 27 -5.35 -7.03 8.12
C ALA A 27 -5.70 -7.75 6.81
N GLY A 28 -6.87 -7.47 6.22
CA GLY A 28 -7.24 -7.99 4.91
C GLY A 28 -6.24 -7.58 3.83
N SER A 29 -5.82 -6.31 3.79
CA SER A 29 -4.80 -5.83 2.85
C SER A 29 -3.44 -6.52 3.02
N VAL A 30 -3.03 -6.78 4.27
CA VAL A 30 -1.78 -7.51 4.58
C VAL A 30 -1.90 -8.99 4.22
N ILE A 31 -3.04 -9.63 4.47
CA ILE A 31 -3.31 -11.02 4.05
C ILE A 31 -3.24 -11.13 2.52
N SER A 32 -3.82 -10.17 1.79
CA SER A 32 -3.69 -10.12 0.33
C SER A 32 -2.24 -9.94 -0.12
N MET A 33 -1.47 -9.10 0.56
CA MET A 33 -0.06 -8.89 0.26
C MET A 33 0.79 -10.14 0.55
N VAL A 34 0.47 -10.90 1.61
CA VAL A 34 1.06 -12.21 1.91
C VAL A 34 0.75 -13.22 0.81
N GLY A 35 -0.50 -13.26 0.35
CA GLY A 35 -0.89 -14.08 -0.81
C GLY A 35 -0.09 -13.72 -2.04
N LEU A 36 -0.08 -12.43 -2.42
CA LEU A 36 0.64 -11.95 -3.61
C LEU A 36 2.14 -12.25 -3.58
N THR A 37 2.83 -11.98 -2.46
CA THR A 37 4.28 -12.20 -2.45
C THR A 37 4.66 -13.67 -2.55
N TRP A 38 3.81 -14.54 -2.03
CA TRP A 38 3.98 -15.99 -2.12
C TRP A 38 3.64 -16.49 -3.51
N ASP A 39 2.58 -15.95 -4.11
CA ASP A 39 2.11 -16.27 -5.46
C ASP A 39 3.16 -15.95 -6.53
N VAL A 40 3.72 -14.73 -6.48
CA VAL A 40 4.82 -14.33 -7.36
C VAL A 40 6.00 -15.30 -7.23
N GLN A 41 6.39 -15.67 -6.01
CA GLN A 41 7.47 -16.64 -5.80
C GLN A 41 7.10 -18.04 -6.30
N TRP A 42 5.85 -18.46 -6.15
CA TRP A 42 5.36 -19.77 -6.59
C TRP A 42 5.48 -19.92 -8.11
N HIS A 43 5.13 -18.89 -8.86
CA HIS A 43 5.27 -18.88 -10.33
C HIS A 43 6.73 -18.99 -10.78
N ASP A 44 7.65 -18.36 -10.06
CA ASP A 44 9.07 -18.39 -10.37
C ASP A 44 9.71 -19.73 -9.96
N ASP A 45 9.42 -20.21 -8.74
CA ASP A 45 10.07 -21.38 -8.16
C ASP A 45 9.47 -22.73 -8.58
N VAL A 46 8.15 -22.82 -8.81
CA VAL A 46 7.43 -24.10 -8.96
C VAL A 46 6.79 -24.19 -10.34
N GLY A 47 5.87 -23.26 -10.65
CA GLY A 47 5.25 -23.16 -11.97
C GLY A 47 3.77 -23.53 -11.99
N PRO A 48 3.36 -24.81 -12.16
CA PRO A 48 1.96 -25.17 -12.36
C PRO A 48 1.04 -24.57 -11.29
N ASP A 49 0.02 -23.85 -11.73
CA ASP A 49 -0.90 -23.15 -10.85
C ASP A 49 -2.36 -23.53 -11.19
N THR A 50 -3.21 -23.40 -10.18
CA THR A 50 -4.65 -23.56 -10.29
C THR A 50 -5.29 -22.38 -9.57
N PHE A 51 -6.52 -22.05 -9.95
CA PHE A 51 -7.25 -20.95 -9.32
C PHE A 51 -7.38 -21.02 -7.79
N PHE A 52 -7.17 -22.19 -7.18
CA PHE A 52 -7.31 -22.42 -5.74
C PHE A 52 -6.00 -22.84 -5.07
N THR A 53 -4.85 -22.43 -5.60
CA THR A 53 -3.60 -22.56 -4.84
C THR A 53 -3.67 -21.75 -3.54
N LEU A 54 -2.89 -22.17 -2.54
CA LEU A 54 -2.91 -21.52 -1.24
C LEU A 54 -2.51 -20.03 -1.26
N PRO A 55 -1.54 -19.57 -2.10
CA PRO A 55 -1.30 -18.15 -2.33
C PRO A 55 -2.55 -17.39 -2.83
N HIS A 56 -3.24 -17.92 -3.84
CA HIS A 56 -4.50 -17.36 -4.35
C HIS A 56 -5.58 -17.26 -3.28
N LEU A 57 -5.75 -18.29 -2.45
CA LEU A 57 -6.72 -18.25 -1.35
C LEU A 57 -6.39 -17.16 -0.32
N PHE A 58 -5.12 -16.91 -0.01
CA PHE A 58 -4.72 -15.77 0.82
C PHE A 58 -5.02 -14.44 0.12
N LEU A 59 -4.67 -14.32 -1.16
CA LEU A 59 -4.94 -13.12 -1.95
C LEU A 59 -6.44 -12.76 -1.95
N TYR A 60 -7.29 -13.75 -2.26
CA TYR A 60 -8.75 -13.59 -2.35
C TYR A 60 -9.40 -13.36 -0.99
N SER A 61 -8.99 -14.13 0.04
CA SER A 61 -9.56 -13.98 1.38
C SER A 61 -9.22 -12.61 1.98
N GLY A 62 -8.02 -12.09 1.77
CA GLY A 62 -7.64 -10.74 2.19
C GLY A 62 -8.55 -9.68 1.57
N SER A 63 -8.77 -9.73 0.25
CA SER A 63 -9.67 -8.82 -0.47
C SER A 63 -11.12 -8.96 -0.02
N ALA A 64 -11.58 -10.19 0.20
CA ALA A 64 -12.93 -10.46 0.73
C ALA A 64 -13.13 -9.88 2.13
N ILE A 65 -12.13 -10.00 3.02
CA ILE A 65 -12.14 -9.38 4.35
C ILE A 65 -12.27 -7.86 4.24
N VAL A 66 -11.50 -7.22 3.35
CA VAL A 66 -11.61 -5.77 3.11
C VAL A 66 -13.01 -5.39 2.65
N GLY A 67 -13.56 -6.11 1.66
CA GLY A 67 -14.88 -5.84 1.10
C GLY A 67 -16.00 -6.01 2.11
N LEU A 68 -16.02 -7.13 2.84
CA LEU A 68 -17.04 -7.43 3.85
C LEU A 68 -16.98 -6.46 5.04
N ALA A 69 -15.77 -6.13 5.53
CA ALA A 69 -15.61 -5.15 6.60
C ALA A 69 -16.08 -3.76 6.16
N SER A 70 -15.75 -3.36 4.94
CA SER A 70 -16.19 -2.09 4.35
C SER A 70 -17.72 -2.04 4.22
N LEU A 71 -18.33 -3.09 3.67
CA LEU A 71 -19.77 -3.21 3.53
C LEU A 71 -20.47 -3.16 4.90
N ALA A 72 -19.96 -3.89 5.89
CA ALA A 72 -20.51 -3.87 7.24
C ALA A 72 -20.51 -2.45 7.83
N VAL A 73 -19.42 -1.70 7.70
CA VAL A 73 -19.38 -0.30 8.17
C VAL A 73 -20.35 0.59 7.41
N VAL A 74 -20.48 0.44 6.09
CA VAL A 74 -21.46 1.21 5.29
C VAL A 74 -22.90 0.91 5.75
N LEU A 75 -23.25 -0.36 5.97
CA LEU A 75 -24.58 -0.75 6.45
C LEU A 75 -24.86 -0.24 7.86
N LEU A 76 -23.89 -0.35 8.78
CA LEU A 76 -24.00 0.16 10.15
C LEU A 76 -24.15 1.68 10.19
N THR A 77 -23.37 2.39 9.37
CA THR A 77 -23.45 3.86 9.24
C THR A 77 -24.81 4.27 8.68
N THR A 78 -25.29 3.56 7.65
CA THR A 78 -26.61 3.77 7.06
C THR A 78 -27.72 3.56 8.08
N ALA A 79 -27.66 2.46 8.85
CA ALA A 79 -28.64 2.16 9.89
C ALA A 79 -28.63 3.22 11.01
N ALA A 80 -27.44 3.65 11.47
CA ALA A 80 -27.31 4.70 12.47
C ALA A 80 -27.93 6.02 11.99
N GLN A 81 -27.61 6.44 10.76
CA GLN A 81 -28.15 7.67 10.17
C GLN A 81 -29.68 7.60 10.01
N ARG A 82 -30.23 6.48 9.53
CA ARG A 82 -31.69 6.28 9.41
C ARG A 82 -32.39 6.28 10.78
N ALA A 83 -31.72 5.82 11.82
CA ALA A 83 -32.21 5.85 13.20
C ALA A 83 -31.99 7.19 13.91
N GLY A 84 -31.49 8.23 13.21
CA GLY A 84 -31.20 9.54 13.80
C GLY A 84 -30.05 9.53 14.82
N ARG A 85 -29.20 8.50 14.83
CA ARG A 85 -28.05 8.38 15.73
C ARG A 85 -26.86 9.15 15.19
N PRO A 86 -26.01 9.74 16.06
CA PRO A 86 -24.80 10.41 15.61
C PRO A 86 -23.84 9.42 14.95
N VAL A 87 -23.28 9.81 13.80
CA VAL A 87 -22.25 9.06 13.08
C VAL A 87 -20.90 9.74 13.32
N ASP A 88 -19.93 9.02 13.88
CA ASP A 88 -18.59 9.56 14.16
C ASP A 88 -17.75 9.59 12.86
N PRO A 89 -17.39 10.77 12.33
CA PRO A 89 -16.60 10.88 11.09
C PRO A 89 -15.19 10.28 11.21
N ARG A 90 -14.71 10.00 12.42
CA ARG A 90 -13.42 9.29 12.64
C ARG A 90 -13.45 7.86 12.11
N ILE A 91 -14.64 7.28 11.92
CA ILE A 91 -14.84 5.95 11.37
C ILE A 91 -14.89 6.07 9.84
N GLY A 92 -13.73 6.23 9.21
CA GLY A 92 -13.61 6.20 7.76
C GLY A 92 -13.89 7.53 7.02
N GLY A 93 -14.09 8.63 7.73
CA GLY A 93 -14.33 9.95 7.15
C GLY A 93 -15.81 10.29 7.04
N ARG A 94 -16.11 11.45 6.44
CA ARG A 94 -17.50 11.91 6.26
C ARG A 94 -18.29 10.92 5.39
N ALA A 95 -19.51 10.61 5.83
CA ALA A 95 -20.42 9.76 5.07
C ALA A 95 -20.91 10.47 3.79
N ILE A 96 -20.87 9.74 2.67
CA ILE A 96 -21.31 10.16 1.34
C ILE A 96 -22.55 9.35 0.98
N GLY A 97 -23.57 10.01 0.42
CA GLY A 97 -24.77 9.33 -0.05
C GLY A 97 -24.50 8.56 -1.35
N VAL A 98 -24.84 7.27 -1.38
CA VAL A 98 -24.72 6.40 -2.57
C VAL A 98 -26.12 5.98 -3.04
N PHE A 99 -26.31 5.90 -4.36
CA PHE A 99 -27.59 5.57 -5.02
C PHE A 99 -28.77 6.41 -4.49
N GLY A 100 -28.72 7.73 -4.69
CA GLY A 100 -29.79 8.63 -4.22
C GLY A 100 -29.91 8.70 -2.69
N ARG A 101 -28.79 8.57 -1.96
CA ARG A 101 -28.71 8.52 -0.48
C ARG A 101 -29.34 7.28 0.15
N THR A 102 -29.55 6.21 -0.62
CA THR A 102 -29.98 4.91 -0.08
C THR A 102 -28.98 4.39 0.96
N PHE A 103 -27.68 4.52 0.69
CA PHE A 103 -26.61 4.20 1.65
C PHE A 103 -25.84 5.45 2.05
N ALA A 104 -25.42 5.48 3.31
CA ALA A 104 -24.48 6.46 3.86
C ALA A 104 -23.13 5.77 4.06
N ALA A 105 -22.20 6.03 3.15
CA ALA A 105 -20.92 5.34 3.10
C ALA A 105 -19.77 6.27 3.53
N PRO A 106 -19.07 6.00 4.65
CA PRO A 106 -17.86 6.75 4.98
C PRO A 106 -16.83 6.64 3.84
N ALA A 107 -16.23 7.77 3.45
CA ALA A 107 -15.43 7.87 2.23
C ALA A 107 -14.34 6.78 2.10
N GLY A 108 -13.59 6.51 3.17
CA GLY A 108 -12.53 5.50 3.17
C GLY A 108 -13.06 4.09 2.96
N TYR A 109 -14.15 3.72 3.64
CA TYR A 109 -14.79 2.40 3.48
C TYR A 109 -15.52 2.25 2.15
N LEU A 110 -16.05 3.34 1.58
CA LEU A 110 -16.56 3.33 0.21
C LEU A 110 -15.43 3.00 -0.77
N THR A 111 -14.31 3.70 -0.68
CA THR A 111 -13.15 3.49 -1.56
C THR A 111 -12.57 2.08 -1.40
N SER A 112 -12.38 1.60 -0.16
CA SER A 112 -11.84 0.25 0.06
C SER A 112 -12.80 -0.85 -0.37
N GLY A 113 -14.10 -0.66 -0.12
CA GLY A 113 -15.14 -1.60 -0.53
C GLY A 113 -15.31 -1.67 -2.05
N VAL A 114 -15.23 -0.54 -2.75
CA VAL A 114 -15.26 -0.52 -4.23
C VAL A 114 -14.03 -1.21 -4.82
N GLY A 115 -12.84 -0.96 -4.26
CA GLY A 115 -11.63 -1.69 -4.66
C GLY A 115 -11.79 -3.20 -4.49
N ALA A 116 -12.32 -3.67 -3.36
CA ALA A 116 -12.54 -5.09 -3.10
C ALA A 116 -13.64 -5.70 -4.01
N ALA A 117 -14.68 -4.93 -4.33
CA ALA A 117 -15.73 -5.38 -5.26
C ALA A 117 -15.20 -5.49 -6.70
N LEU A 118 -14.37 -4.54 -7.13
CA LEU A 118 -13.67 -4.61 -8.41
C LEU A 118 -12.69 -5.78 -8.44
N PHE A 119 -11.98 -6.04 -7.34
CA PHE A 119 -11.10 -7.21 -7.24
C PHE A 119 -11.87 -8.52 -7.50
N LEU A 120 -13.06 -8.69 -6.90
CA LEU A 120 -13.90 -9.85 -7.17
C LEU A 120 -14.30 -9.93 -8.66
N LEU A 121 -14.72 -8.80 -9.24
CA LEU A 121 -15.10 -8.75 -10.66
C LEU A 121 -13.93 -9.14 -11.57
N TYR A 122 -12.75 -8.57 -11.34
CA TYR A 122 -11.56 -8.86 -12.13
C TYR A 122 -11.05 -10.28 -11.87
N GLY A 123 -11.19 -10.84 -10.67
CA GLY A 123 -10.82 -12.24 -10.40
C GLY A 123 -11.74 -13.26 -11.07
N LEU A 124 -13.02 -12.94 -11.21
CA LEU A 124 -13.94 -13.76 -12.01
C LEU A 124 -13.62 -13.64 -13.51
N TRP A 125 -13.24 -12.44 -13.97
CA TRP A 125 -12.77 -12.25 -15.34
C TRP A 125 -11.46 -13.00 -15.60
N ASP A 126 -10.54 -12.97 -14.64
CA ASP A 126 -9.27 -13.68 -14.68
C ASP A 126 -9.47 -15.20 -14.81
N GLN A 127 -10.35 -15.78 -13.99
CA GLN A 127 -10.71 -17.19 -14.11
C GLN A 127 -11.27 -17.56 -15.47
N TRP A 128 -12.13 -16.71 -16.04
CA TRP A 128 -12.64 -16.92 -17.40
C TRP A 128 -11.53 -16.82 -18.45
N TRP A 129 -10.61 -15.85 -18.28
CA TRP A 129 -9.47 -15.63 -19.16
C TRP A 129 -8.57 -16.86 -19.19
N HIS A 130 -8.26 -17.45 -18.03
CA HIS A 130 -7.51 -18.69 -17.95
C HIS A 130 -8.20 -19.87 -18.62
N GLY A 131 -9.54 -19.91 -18.59
CA GLY A 131 -10.32 -20.90 -19.33
C GLY A 131 -10.14 -20.83 -20.86
N LEU A 132 -9.73 -19.67 -21.39
CA LEU A 132 -9.49 -19.46 -22.83
C LEU A 132 -8.02 -19.59 -23.23
N TYR A 133 -7.12 -18.99 -22.44
CA TYR A 133 -5.71 -18.81 -22.81
C TYR A 133 -4.74 -19.68 -22.01
N GLY A 134 -5.23 -20.43 -21.02
CA GLY A 134 -4.39 -21.18 -20.08
C GLY A 134 -4.08 -20.37 -18.80
N PHE A 135 -3.68 -21.10 -17.76
CA PHE A 135 -3.42 -20.56 -16.42
C PHE A 135 -2.06 -19.83 -16.38
N ASP A 136 -2.05 -18.60 -15.87
CA ASP A 136 -0.87 -17.71 -15.67
C ASP A 136 0.17 -17.65 -16.79
N ALA A 137 -0.31 -17.52 -18.03
CA ALA A 137 0.58 -17.38 -19.18
C ALA A 137 1.43 -16.09 -19.12
N VAL A 138 0.87 -14.97 -18.63
CA VAL A 138 1.54 -13.68 -18.48
C VAL A 138 0.95 -12.82 -17.36
N ILE A 139 1.81 -12.14 -16.60
CA ILE A 139 1.40 -11.23 -15.52
C ILE A 139 0.75 -9.92 -16.02
N ASP A 140 1.01 -9.52 -17.26
CA ASP A 140 0.49 -8.29 -17.87
C ASP A 140 -0.83 -8.50 -18.64
N SER A 141 -1.55 -9.59 -18.34
CA SER A 141 -2.90 -9.81 -18.87
C SER A 141 -3.85 -8.69 -18.40
N PRO A 142 -4.85 -8.29 -19.22
CA PRO A 142 -5.84 -7.29 -18.81
C PRO A 142 -6.53 -7.57 -17.46
N PRO A 143 -6.97 -8.81 -17.13
CA PRO A 143 -7.56 -9.08 -15.82
C PRO A 143 -6.55 -8.97 -14.67
N HIS A 144 -5.28 -9.40 -14.82
CA HIS A 144 -4.24 -9.20 -13.81
C HIS A 144 -3.98 -7.72 -13.51
N ILE A 145 -3.87 -6.88 -14.54
CA ILE A 145 -3.73 -5.43 -14.34
C ILE A 145 -4.95 -4.85 -13.61
N GLY A 146 -6.16 -5.29 -13.96
CA GLY A 146 -7.39 -4.92 -13.27
C GLY A 146 -7.41 -5.34 -11.79
N LEU A 147 -6.97 -6.57 -11.49
CA LEU A 147 -6.81 -7.09 -10.12
C LEU A 147 -5.83 -6.23 -9.32
N LEU A 148 -4.64 -5.96 -9.85
CA LEU A 148 -3.60 -5.16 -9.19
C LEU A 148 -4.08 -3.73 -8.90
N LEU A 149 -4.75 -3.09 -9.86
CA LEU A 149 -5.32 -1.75 -9.67
C LEU A 149 -6.46 -1.75 -8.64
N SER A 150 -7.25 -2.82 -8.57
CA SER A 150 -8.35 -2.95 -7.60
C SER A 150 -7.85 -3.10 -6.16
N VAL A 151 -6.77 -3.86 -5.94
CA VAL A 151 -6.12 -3.93 -4.61
C VAL A 151 -5.46 -2.60 -4.26
N THR A 152 -4.81 -1.94 -5.21
CA THR A 152 -4.27 -0.57 -5.04
C THR A 152 -5.35 0.39 -4.53
N LEU A 153 -6.53 0.39 -5.16
CA LEU A 153 -7.67 1.19 -4.73
C LEU A 153 -8.15 0.81 -3.32
N SER A 154 -8.13 -0.49 -3.00
CA SER A 154 -8.51 -1.01 -1.68
C SER A 154 -7.60 -0.50 -0.56
N ILE A 155 -6.28 -0.48 -0.81
CA ILE A 155 -5.27 0.01 0.13
C ILE A 155 -5.32 1.55 0.24
N ILE A 156 -5.63 2.27 -0.84
CA ILE A 156 -5.90 3.73 -0.79
C ILE A 156 -7.07 4.00 0.16
N GLY A 157 -8.19 3.28 0.01
CA GLY A 157 -9.34 3.40 0.91
C GLY A 157 -8.97 3.08 2.37
N THR A 158 -8.18 2.03 2.58
CA THR A 158 -7.64 1.67 3.91
C THR A 158 -6.79 2.80 4.50
N THR A 159 -5.95 3.47 3.70
CA THR A 159 -5.18 4.65 4.11
C THR A 159 -6.09 5.81 4.52
N MET A 160 -7.16 6.06 3.75
CA MET A 160 -8.17 7.06 4.07
C MET A 160 -8.88 6.77 5.40
N VAL A 161 -9.18 5.50 5.68
CA VAL A 161 -9.81 5.07 6.94
C VAL A 161 -8.96 5.46 8.15
N PHE A 162 -7.65 5.15 8.12
CA PHE A 162 -6.76 5.54 9.21
C PHE A 162 -6.52 7.05 9.29
N ALA A 163 -6.49 7.73 8.14
CA ALA A 163 -6.30 9.17 8.08
C ALA A 163 -7.47 9.96 8.73
N ALA A 164 -8.69 9.43 8.68
CA ALA A 164 -9.84 9.98 9.38
C ALA A 164 -9.68 10.00 10.91
N ALA A 165 -8.83 9.12 11.46
CA ALA A 165 -8.53 9.00 12.90
C ALA A 165 -7.13 9.52 13.28
N ARG A 166 -6.58 10.46 12.50
CA ARG A 166 -5.21 10.99 12.61
C ARG A 166 -4.84 11.65 13.93
N GLU A 167 -5.81 12.09 14.72
CA GLU A 167 -5.62 12.59 16.09
C GLU A 167 -5.14 11.47 17.02
N HIS A 168 -5.46 10.22 16.71
CA HIS A 168 -4.99 9.08 17.46
C HIS A 168 -3.64 8.57 16.96
N ARG A 169 -2.84 8.01 17.87
CA ARG A 169 -1.57 7.36 17.52
C ARG A 169 -1.77 6.18 16.58
N TRP A 170 -2.81 5.37 16.80
CA TRP A 170 -3.13 4.22 15.96
C TRP A 170 -3.55 4.64 14.54
N GLY A 171 -4.28 5.75 14.38
CA GLY A 171 -4.61 6.34 13.09
C GLY A 171 -3.35 6.72 12.30
N ARG A 172 -2.42 7.43 12.95
CA ARG A 172 -1.15 7.80 12.31
C ARG A 172 -0.29 6.59 11.94
N ILE A 173 -0.15 5.61 12.83
CA ILE A 173 0.61 4.38 12.55
C ILE A 173 -0.03 3.63 11.39
N GLY A 174 -1.36 3.49 11.38
CA GLY A 174 -2.06 2.81 10.31
C GLY A 174 -1.93 3.51 8.96
N VAL A 175 -1.88 4.85 8.90
CA VAL A 175 -1.57 5.55 7.64
C VAL A 175 -0.19 5.16 7.11
N PHE A 176 0.86 5.18 7.95
CA PHE A 176 2.20 4.79 7.51
C PHE A 176 2.28 3.30 7.13
N GLY A 177 1.57 2.44 7.87
CA GLY A 177 1.44 1.03 7.56
C GLY A 177 0.79 0.79 6.20
N SER A 178 -0.38 1.39 5.95
CA SER A 178 -1.08 1.27 4.68
C SER A 178 -0.29 1.87 3.51
N LEU A 179 0.42 2.99 3.70
CA LEU A 179 1.30 3.54 2.69
C LEU A 179 2.47 2.60 2.36
N ALA A 180 3.06 1.95 3.37
CA ALA A 180 4.14 0.97 3.16
C ALA A 180 3.62 -0.27 2.41
N VAL A 181 2.45 -0.79 2.79
CA VAL A 181 1.76 -1.87 2.05
C VAL A 181 1.48 -1.46 0.60
N LEU A 182 1.07 -0.20 0.38
CA LEU A 182 0.83 0.33 -0.96
C LEU A 182 2.11 0.41 -1.79
N ILE A 183 3.25 0.81 -1.20
CA ILE A 183 4.55 0.79 -1.89
C ILE A 183 4.94 -0.64 -2.27
N ALA A 184 4.84 -1.58 -1.33
CA ALA A 184 5.14 -2.99 -1.57
C ALA A 184 4.31 -3.55 -2.74
N PHE A 185 3.00 -3.31 -2.72
CA PHE A 185 2.08 -3.74 -3.78
C PHE A 185 2.36 -3.06 -5.13
N SER A 186 2.72 -1.77 -5.10
CA SER A 186 3.03 -0.98 -6.30
C SER A 186 4.24 -1.52 -7.06
N ALA A 187 5.17 -2.20 -6.40
CA ALA A 187 6.34 -2.81 -7.05
C ALA A 187 5.93 -3.87 -8.09
N VAL A 188 4.91 -4.68 -7.80
CA VAL A 188 4.35 -5.64 -8.76
C VAL A 188 3.51 -4.92 -9.82
N THR A 189 2.75 -3.89 -9.44
CA THR A 189 1.96 -3.09 -10.39
C THR A 189 2.84 -2.44 -11.47
N ALA A 190 4.07 -2.05 -11.12
CA ALA A 190 5.02 -1.48 -12.07
C ALA A 190 5.55 -2.49 -13.11
N LEU A 191 5.40 -3.80 -12.89
CA LEU A 191 5.72 -4.82 -13.90
C LEU A 191 4.83 -4.69 -15.14
N GLY A 192 3.65 -4.08 -15.03
CA GLY A 192 2.82 -3.74 -16.20
C GLY A 192 3.50 -2.80 -17.21
N LEU A 193 4.62 -2.16 -16.82
CA LEU A 193 5.45 -1.34 -17.72
C LEU A 193 6.58 -2.12 -18.40
N GLN A 194 6.71 -3.43 -18.17
CA GLN A 194 7.81 -4.24 -18.71
C GLN A 194 7.88 -4.24 -20.24
N GLN A 195 6.75 -4.08 -20.92
CA GLN A 195 6.66 -4.02 -22.38
C GLN A 195 7.02 -2.63 -22.95
N VAL A 196 7.22 -1.63 -22.10
CA VAL A 196 7.53 -0.26 -22.52
C VAL A 196 9.03 -0.13 -22.77
N ASN A 197 9.44 -0.24 -24.03
CA ASN A 197 10.85 -0.12 -24.42
C ASN A 197 11.27 1.35 -24.62
N LEU A 198 12.13 1.84 -23.72
CA LEU A 198 12.70 3.19 -23.74
C LEU A 198 14.23 3.17 -23.67
N ASP A 199 14.88 2.16 -24.26
CA ASP A 199 16.34 1.95 -24.24
C ASP A 199 17.12 3.29 -24.33
N PRO A 200 17.99 3.62 -23.34
CA PRO A 200 18.47 2.80 -22.21
C PRO A 200 17.69 2.95 -20.88
N VAL A 201 16.49 3.53 -20.89
CA VAL A 201 15.67 3.75 -19.69
C VAL A 201 14.82 2.52 -19.35
N GLU A 202 14.90 2.04 -18.11
CA GLU A 202 14.05 0.96 -17.62
C GLU A 202 12.71 1.49 -17.07
N ALA A 203 11.64 1.35 -17.86
CA ALA A 203 10.32 1.90 -17.54
C ALA A 203 9.74 1.39 -16.21
N THR A 204 9.93 0.10 -15.90
CA THR A 204 9.48 -0.51 -14.63
C THR A 204 10.14 0.16 -13.43
N SER A 205 11.46 0.36 -13.45
CA SER A 205 12.19 1.04 -12.36
C SER A 205 11.75 2.50 -12.21
N VAL A 206 11.50 3.20 -13.33
CA VAL A 206 10.95 4.56 -13.31
C VAL A 206 9.55 4.61 -12.67
N GLY A 207 8.66 3.67 -13.03
CA GLY A 207 7.32 3.54 -12.47
C GLY A 207 7.33 3.23 -10.97
N SER A 208 8.10 2.23 -10.56
CA SER A 208 8.32 1.87 -9.14
C SER A 208 8.85 3.05 -8.33
N THR A 209 9.78 3.82 -8.92
CA THR A 209 10.33 5.01 -8.27
C THR A 209 9.29 6.10 -8.09
N LEU A 210 8.51 6.43 -9.14
CA LEU A 210 7.45 7.43 -9.06
C LEU A 210 6.47 7.11 -7.93
N LEU A 211 5.97 5.87 -7.88
CA LEU A 211 5.00 5.44 -6.85
C LEU A 211 5.63 5.47 -5.46
N SER A 212 6.86 4.99 -5.30
CA SER A 212 7.58 5.00 -4.01
C SER A 212 7.81 6.41 -3.49
N VAL A 213 8.30 7.31 -4.34
CA VAL A 213 8.54 8.72 -4.00
C VAL A 213 7.21 9.40 -3.63
N LEU A 214 6.17 9.23 -4.45
CA LEU A 214 4.84 9.78 -4.17
C LEU A 214 4.34 9.37 -2.79
N LEU A 215 4.43 8.09 -2.45
CA LEU A 215 3.89 7.56 -1.19
C LEU A 215 4.73 7.95 0.04
N VAL A 216 6.05 8.06 -0.10
CA VAL A 216 6.93 8.62 0.94
C VAL A 216 6.60 10.10 1.20
N PHE A 217 6.41 10.89 0.15
CA PHE A 217 6.01 12.29 0.28
C PHE A 217 4.57 12.46 0.79
N ALA A 218 3.67 11.49 0.52
CA ALA A 218 2.36 11.44 1.15
C ALA A 218 2.45 11.25 2.67
N GLY A 219 3.34 10.38 3.14
CA GLY A 219 3.65 10.23 4.56
C GLY A 219 4.17 11.52 5.19
N ALA A 220 5.15 12.18 4.55
CA ALA A 220 5.69 13.47 5.01
C ALA A 220 4.63 14.58 5.05
N GLY A 221 3.85 14.73 3.97
CA GLY A 221 2.79 15.72 3.83
C GLY A 221 1.63 15.49 4.81
N PHE A 222 1.29 14.22 5.10
CA PHE A 222 0.28 13.86 6.09
C PHE A 222 0.71 14.23 7.51
N LEU A 223 1.94 13.91 7.89
CA LEU A 223 2.42 14.14 9.25
C LEU A 223 2.62 15.64 9.54
N ARG A 224 3.11 16.42 8.55
CA ARG A 224 3.48 17.85 8.64
C ARG A 224 4.53 18.23 9.70
N ARG A 225 5.02 17.26 10.47
CA ARG A 225 6.18 17.36 11.37
C ARG A 225 7.23 16.34 10.94
N PRO A 226 8.48 16.43 11.45
CA PRO A 226 9.51 15.50 11.06
C PRO A 226 9.14 14.03 11.29
N GLY A 227 9.60 13.16 10.40
CA GLY A 227 9.60 11.70 10.51
C GLY A 227 8.53 10.99 9.68
N GLY A 228 7.74 11.70 8.88
CA GLY A 228 6.67 11.09 8.08
C GLY A 228 7.21 10.27 6.91
N ALA A 229 8.26 10.74 6.24
CA ALA A 229 8.91 10.00 5.16
C ALA A 229 9.62 8.75 5.70
N VAL A 230 10.40 8.93 6.77
CA VAL A 230 11.16 7.86 7.42
C VAL A 230 10.24 6.79 8.00
N ALA A 231 9.11 7.16 8.62
CA ALA A 231 8.18 6.17 9.15
C ALA A 231 7.60 5.25 8.07
N THR A 232 7.18 5.82 6.92
CA THR A 232 6.70 5.02 5.78
C THR A 232 7.79 4.08 5.25
N ALA A 233 9.00 4.61 5.01
CA ALA A 233 10.10 3.81 4.47
C ALA A 233 10.63 2.76 5.44
N ALA A 234 10.62 3.03 6.75
CA ALA A 234 11.04 2.09 7.77
C ALA A 234 10.06 0.91 7.90
N ILE A 235 8.75 1.16 7.82
CA ILE A 235 7.76 0.07 7.81
C ILE A 235 7.91 -0.75 6.52
N LEU A 236 8.16 -0.13 5.37
CA LEU A 236 8.45 -0.86 4.14
C LEU A 236 9.69 -1.74 4.31
N ALA A 237 10.78 -1.23 4.89
CA ALA A 237 11.98 -2.01 5.13
C ALA A 237 11.70 -3.25 6.02
N VAL A 238 10.81 -3.12 7.01
CA VAL A 238 10.36 -4.27 7.82
C VAL A 238 9.56 -5.26 6.98
N ILE A 239 8.61 -4.79 6.15
CA ILE A 239 7.84 -5.65 5.23
C ILE A 239 8.78 -6.40 4.28
N GLN A 240 9.72 -5.67 3.67
CA GLN A 240 10.73 -6.22 2.76
C GLN A 240 11.58 -7.29 3.46
N ALA A 241 12.08 -7.02 4.67
CA ALA A 241 12.89 -7.97 5.42
C ALA A 241 12.12 -9.24 5.83
N VAL A 242 10.84 -9.11 6.17
CA VAL A 242 9.98 -10.27 6.48
C VAL A 242 9.76 -11.11 5.24
N PHE A 243 9.37 -10.49 4.12
CA PHE A 243 9.09 -11.20 2.88
C PHE A 243 10.34 -11.76 2.19
N TRP A 244 11.51 -11.17 2.43
CA TRP A 244 12.78 -11.73 1.97
C TRP A 244 12.94 -13.21 2.38
N TRP A 245 12.49 -13.57 3.58
CA TRP A 245 12.57 -14.95 4.06
C TRP A 245 11.28 -15.72 3.86
N PHE A 246 10.14 -15.06 4.05
CA PHE A 246 8.84 -15.72 3.98
C PHE A 246 8.52 -16.25 2.58
N SER A 247 8.74 -15.47 1.51
CA SER A 247 8.27 -15.83 0.16
C SER A 247 8.90 -17.12 -0.38
N PRO A 248 10.24 -17.28 -0.41
CA PRO A 248 10.87 -18.54 -0.85
C PRO A 248 10.57 -19.71 0.10
N TRP A 249 10.47 -19.45 1.40
CA TRP A 249 10.11 -20.49 2.38
C TRP A 249 8.70 -21.02 2.15
N ALA A 250 7.72 -20.13 1.94
CA ALA A 250 6.33 -20.48 1.73
C ALA A 250 6.15 -21.25 0.41
N ALA A 251 6.82 -20.81 -0.68
CA ALA A 251 6.78 -21.50 -1.97
C ALA A 251 7.29 -22.95 -1.84
N ARG A 252 8.48 -23.15 -1.26
CA ARG A 252 9.07 -24.48 -1.09
C ARG A 252 8.25 -25.38 -0.17
N THR A 253 7.85 -24.85 0.99
CA THR A 253 7.08 -25.62 1.98
C THR A 253 5.76 -26.10 1.39
N TYR A 254 5.11 -25.26 0.59
CA TYR A 254 3.86 -25.63 -0.04
C TYR A 254 4.05 -26.59 -1.20
N ALA A 255 5.12 -26.43 -1.99
CA ALA A 255 5.47 -27.36 -3.07
C ALA A 255 5.69 -28.77 -2.51
N ASP A 256 6.46 -28.89 -1.43
CA ASP A 256 6.67 -30.13 -0.70
C ASP A 256 5.35 -30.71 -0.17
N LEU A 257 4.47 -29.87 0.37
CA LEU A 257 3.17 -30.28 0.92
C LEU A 257 2.24 -30.87 -0.15
N VAL A 258 2.25 -30.32 -1.36
CA VAL A 258 1.39 -30.78 -2.46
C VAL A 258 2.08 -31.75 -3.42
N GLY A 259 3.33 -32.14 -3.13
CA GLY A 259 4.10 -33.09 -3.92
C GLY A 259 4.54 -32.56 -5.29
N LEU A 260 4.75 -31.25 -5.42
CA LEU A 260 5.27 -30.63 -6.63
C LEU A 260 6.77 -30.32 -6.48
N PRO A 261 7.57 -30.53 -7.54
CA PRO A 261 8.99 -30.20 -7.51
C PRO A 261 9.21 -28.69 -7.61
N VAL A 262 10.27 -28.20 -6.97
CA VAL A 262 10.86 -26.88 -7.26
C VAL A 262 11.71 -27.01 -8.52
N ARG A 263 11.71 -25.97 -9.37
CA ARG A 263 12.49 -25.94 -10.62
C ARG A 263 14.00 -26.02 -10.36
N ASP A 264 14.72 -26.65 -11.28
CA ASP A 264 16.18 -26.82 -11.17
C ASP A 264 16.97 -25.49 -11.27
N TYR A 265 16.37 -24.44 -11.85
CA TYR A 265 17.03 -23.17 -12.15
C TYR A 265 16.50 -21.99 -11.33
N VAL A 266 16.03 -22.24 -10.10
CA VAL A 266 15.58 -21.16 -9.21
C VAL A 266 16.72 -20.20 -8.89
N SER A 267 16.43 -18.90 -8.98
CA SER A 267 17.41 -17.83 -8.72
C SER A 267 17.83 -17.80 -7.23
N GLY A 268 16.97 -18.29 -6.34
CA GLY A 268 17.12 -18.14 -4.89
C GLY A 268 16.89 -16.71 -4.39
N VAL A 269 16.49 -15.80 -5.29
CA VAL A 269 16.17 -14.41 -4.97
C VAL A 269 14.67 -14.30 -4.66
N PRO A 270 14.29 -13.66 -3.55
CA PRO A 270 12.89 -13.38 -3.26
C PRO A 270 12.32 -12.32 -4.21
N ASP A 271 11.42 -12.69 -5.11
CA ASP A 271 11.09 -11.87 -6.30
C ASP A 271 10.41 -10.54 -5.94
N MET A 272 9.24 -10.59 -5.28
CA MET A 272 8.54 -9.35 -4.88
C MET A 272 9.39 -8.46 -3.93
N PRO A 273 10.07 -8.99 -2.89
CA PRO A 273 10.96 -8.17 -2.06
C PRO A 273 12.13 -7.55 -2.83
N ALA A 274 12.67 -8.22 -3.85
CA ALA A 274 13.74 -7.70 -4.69
C ALA A 274 13.29 -6.57 -5.63
N LEU A 275 11.99 -6.46 -5.92
CA LEU A 275 11.40 -5.32 -6.66
C LEU A 275 11.22 -4.07 -5.78
N MET A 276 11.14 -4.22 -4.46
CA MET A 276 10.99 -3.08 -3.55
C MET A 276 12.32 -2.29 -3.44
N PRO A 277 12.31 -0.95 -3.44
CA PRO A 277 13.56 -0.19 -3.40
C PRO A 277 14.26 -0.28 -2.03
N MET A 278 15.36 -1.03 -1.94
CA MET A 278 16.13 -1.24 -0.68
C MET A 278 16.74 0.07 -0.16
N ALA A 279 17.07 1.00 -1.05
CA ALA A 279 17.60 2.32 -0.69
C ALA A 279 16.52 3.31 -0.25
N LEU A 280 15.24 2.94 -0.18
CA LEU A 280 14.17 3.89 0.12
C LEU A 280 14.31 4.50 1.52
N LEU A 281 14.75 3.72 2.52
CA LEU A 281 14.96 4.22 3.88
C LEU A 281 16.07 5.28 3.98
N PRO A 282 17.30 5.06 3.47
CA PRO A 282 18.31 6.12 3.47
C PRO A 282 17.89 7.33 2.62
N VAL A 283 17.21 7.13 1.48
CA VAL A 283 16.68 8.26 0.69
C VAL A 283 15.61 9.04 1.46
N ALA A 284 14.71 8.36 2.16
CA ALA A 284 13.70 9.01 3.00
C ALA A 284 14.33 9.80 4.15
N ALA A 285 15.44 9.33 4.72
CA ALA A 285 16.21 10.06 5.72
C ALA A 285 16.82 11.35 5.16
N LEU A 286 17.37 11.31 3.94
CA LEU A 286 17.88 12.49 3.23
C LEU A 286 16.76 13.50 2.93
N VAL A 287 15.62 13.02 2.44
CA VAL A 287 14.41 13.84 2.21
C VAL A 287 13.98 14.52 3.51
N GLU A 288 13.92 13.78 4.61
CA GLU A 288 13.53 14.30 5.91
C GLU A 288 14.51 15.37 6.41
N GLY A 289 15.81 15.15 6.25
CA GLY A 289 16.85 16.13 6.57
C GLY A 289 16.69 17.42 5.76
N TYR A 290 16.44 17.31 4.45
CA TYR A 290 16.21 18.46 3.58
C TYR A 290 14.93 19.23 3.94
N LEU A 291 13.83 18.53 4.22
CA LEU A 291 12.58 19.14 4.69
C LEU A 291 12.74 19.80 6.07
N LEU A 292 13.59 19.25 6.94
CA LEU A 292 13.91 19.86 8.24
C LEU A 292 14.70 21.16 8.07
N ILE A 293 15.71 21.18 7.20
CA ILE A 293 16.48 22.39 6.87
C ILE A 293 15.55 23.46 6.29
N ALA A 294 14.71 23.09 5.32
CA ALA A 294 13.73 23.99 4.72
C ALA A 294 12.76 24.58 5.76
N ARG A 295 12.27 23.75 6.70
CA ARG A 295 11.42 24.21 7.80
C ARG A 295 12.14 25.23 8.69
N ARG A 296 13.39 24.97 9.07
CA ARG A 296 14.20 25.89 9.88
C ARG A 296 14.48 27.21 9.18
N ARG A 297 14.61 27.19 7.85
CA ARG A 297 14.82 28.38 7.00
C ARG A 297 13.52 29.09 6.59
N GLY A 298 12.36 28.64 7.05
CA GLY A 298 11.06 29.24 6.71
C GLY A 298 10.63 29.06 5.25
N TRP A 299 11.18 28.07 4.54
CA TRP A 299 10.84 27.83 3.13
C TRP A 299 9.45 27.20 2.97
N GLN A 300 8.82 27.45 1.83
CA GLN A 300 7.53 26.84 1.50
C GLN A 300 7.70 25.35 1.22
N LEU A 301 7.35 24.51 2.20
CA LEU A 301 7.57 23.06 2.13
C LEU A 301 6.93 22.39 0.90
N GLY A 302 5.82 22.91 0.38
CA GLY A 302 5.19 22.38 -0.83
C GLY A 302 5.97 22.65 -2.13
N ARG A 303 6.83 23.67 -2.18
CA ARG A 303 7.76 23.88 -3.30
C ARG A 303 9.03 23.05 -3.10
N VAL A 304 9.49 22.98 -1.86
CA VAL A 304 10.64 22.17 -1.47
C VAL A 304 10.39 20.69 -1.76
N SER A 305 9.17 20.19 -1.54
CA SER A 305 8.82 18.80 -1.82
C SER A 305 8.95 18.42 -3.29
N VAL A 306 8.79 19.38 -4.22
CA VAL A 306 8.96 19.16 -5.66
C VAL A 306 10.43 18.88 -5.99
N LEU A 307 11.33 19.74 -5.53
CA LEU A 307 12.77 19.57 -5.74
C LEU A 307 13.31 18.33 -4.98
N ALA A 308 12.85 18.15 -3.75
CA ALA A 308 13.20 16.98 -2.94
C ALA A 308 12.71 15.68 -3.58
N GLY A 309 11.52 15.70 -4.20
CA GLY A 309 10.98 14.58 -4.97
C GLY A 309 11.85 14.24 -6.16
N GLY A 310 12.32 15.24 -6.90
CA GLY A 310 13.24 15.01 -8.03
C GLY A 310 14.57 14.38 -7.61
N LEU A 311 15.17 14.86 -6.51
CA LEU A 311 16.38 14.27 -5.94
C LEU A 311 16.13 12.84 -5.44
N ALA A 312 15.01 12.61 -4.74
CA ALA A 312 14.64 11.29 -4.27
C ALA A 312 14.40 10.31 -5.44
N GLY A 313 13.74 10.78 -6.51
CA GLY A 313 13.51 10.00 -7.72
C GLY A 313 14.81 9.62 -8.42
N LEU A 314 15.75 10.56 -8.51
CA LEU A 314 17.07 10.28 -9.08
C LEU A 314 17.81 9.20 -8.28
N LEU A 315 17.86 9.35 -6.96
CA LEU A 315 18.56 8.41 -6.09
C LEU A 315 17.91 7.03 -6.13
N VAL A 316 16.58 6.95 -5.93
CA VAL A 316 15.86 5.67 -5.94
C VAL A 316 15.99 4.98 -7.29
N GLY A 317 15.76 5.69 -8.40
CA GLY A 317 15.83 5.11 -9.74
C GLY A 317 17.22 4.58 -10.09
N ALA A 318 18.28 5.33 -9.78
CA ALA A 318 19.65 4.86 -9.98
C ALA A 318 19.96 3.65 -9.09
N THR A 319 19.57 3.68 -7.81
CA THR A 319 19.84 2.56 -6.89
C THR A 319 19.05 1.30 -7.18
N LEU A 320 17.87 1.38 -7.84
CA LEU A 320 17.10 0.20 -8.23
C LEU A 320 17.83 -0.64 -9.28
N LEU A 321 18.44 -0.03 -10.29
CA LEU A 321 19.23 -0.77 -11.29
C LEU A 321 20.50 -1.37 -10.67
N VAL A 322 21.16 -0.61 -9.78
CA VAL A 322 22.32 -1.09 -9.02
C VAL A 322 21.93 -2.30 -8.15
N GLN A 323 20.83 -2.19 -7.40
CA GLN A 323 20.26 -3.27 -6.60
C GLN A 323 19.97 -4.50 -7.45
N ARG A 324 19.28 -4.34 -8.58
CA ARG A 324 18.94 -5.45 -9.48
C ARG A 324 20.19 -6.19 -9.97
N GLY A 325 21.22 -5.46 -10.39
CA GLY A 325 22.50 -6.05 -10.80
C GLY A 325 23.18 -6.81 -9.66
N LEU A 326 23.24 -6.23 -8.46
CA LEU A 326 23.85 -6.89 -7.30
C LEU A 326 23.10 -8.15 -6.86
N VAL A 327 21.76 -8.12 -6.90
CA VAL A 327 20.92 -9.22 -6.44
C VAL A 327 20.92 -10.39 -7.42
N TYR A 328 20.82 -10.13 -8.73
CA TYR A 328 20.63 -11.19 -9.73
C TYR A 328 21.92 -11.63 -10.44
N SER A 329 22.90 -10.73 -10.65
CA SER A 329 24.10 -11.04 -11.45
C SER A 329 25.43 -10.81 -10.73
N GLY A 330 25.39 -10.24 -9.51
CA GLY A 330 26.59 -9.85 -8.77
C GLY A 330 27.38 -8.70 -9.39
N HIS A 331 26.87 -8.08 -10.46
CA HIS A 331 27.52 -7.00 -11.19
C HIS A 331 26.54 -5.88 -11.50
N VAL A 332 26.95 -4.64 -11.28
CA VAL A 332 26.16 -3.47 -11.66
C VAL A 332 26.14 -3.39 -13.19
N GLY A 333 24.94 -3.29 -13.77
CA GLY A 333 24.75 -3.21 -15.23
C GLY A 333 25.33 -1.95 -15.87
N ASP A 334 25.01 -1.73 -17.15
CA ASP A 334 25.51 -0.59 -17.92
C ASP A 334 25.27 0.76 -17.21
N LEU A 335 26.36 1.50 -16.98
CA LEU A 335 26.34 2.81 -16.35
C LEU A 335 25.42 3.78 -17.12
N THR A 336 25.32 3.65 -18.43
CA THR A 336 24.43 4.48 -19.27
C THR A 336 22.97 4.26 -18.88
N ALA A 337 22.55 3.01 -18.71
CA ALA A 337 21.20 2.66 -18.27
C ALA A 337 20.91 3.15 -16.84
N VAL A 338 21.86 3.01 -15.92
CA VAL A 338 21.75 3.52 -14.54
C VAL A 338 21.54 5.03 -14.52
N LEU A 339 22.37 5.77 -15.27
CA LEU A 339 22.29 7.23 -15.34
C LEU A 339 21.01 7.70 -16.05
N ALA A 340 20.67 7.10 -17.20
CA ALA A 340 19.47 7.45 -17.96
C ALA A 340 18.20 7.18 -17.16
N THR A 341 18.11 6.01 -16.53
CA THR A 341 16.98 5.65 -15.66
C THR A 341 16.92 6.55 -14.43
N GLY A 342 18.06 6.85 -13.79
CA GLY A 342 18.12 7.80 -12.68
C GLY A 342 17.63 9.19 -13.07
N VAL A 343 18.04 9.71 -14.23
CA VAL A 343 17.57 11.02 -14.72
C VAL A 343 16.08 11.00 -15.01
N ALA A 344 15.57 9.99 -15.73
CA ALA A 344 14.14 9.85 -16.02
C ALA A 344 13.30 9.73 -14.74
N ALA A 345 13.76 8.91 -13.79
CA ALA A 345 13.15 8.76 -12.47
C ALA A 345 13.22 10.05 -11.64
N GLY A 346 14.28 10.86 -11.79
CA GLY A 346 14.37 12.18 -11.19
C GLY A 346 13.35 13.16 -11.76
N VAL A 347 13.15 13.16 -13.08
CA VAL A 347 12.12 13.98 -13.74
C VAL A 347 10.72 13.61 -13.26
N LEU A 348 10.38 12.32 -13.18
CA LEU A 348 9.10 11.90 -12.60
C LEU A 348 9.05 12.04 -11.08
N GLY A 349 10.19 12.00 -10.40
CA GLY A 349 10.28 12.27 -8.96
C GLY A 349 9.76 13.66 -8.58
N VAL A 350 9.91 14.65 -9.47
CA VAL A 350 9.32 15.99 -9.33
C VAL A 350 7.80 15.90 -9.18
N THR A 351 7.14 15.11 -10.03
CA THR A 351 5.68 14.92 -9.96
C THR A 351 5.30 14.07 -8.75
N GLY A 352 6.11 13.07 -8.40
CA GLY A 352 5.95 12.28 -7.17
C GLY A 352 5.99 13.14 -5.91
N GLY A 353 6.98 14.01 -5.77
CA GLY A 353 7.12 14.92 -4.64
C GLY A 353 6.02 15.99 -4.55
N PHE A 354 5.57 16.51 -5.71
CA PHE A 354 4.43 17.42 -5.78
C PHE A 354 3.12 16.74 -5.36
N SER A 355 2.77 15.65 -6.03
CA SER A 355 1.51 14.91 -5.83
C SER A 355 1.46 14.28 -4.46
N GLY A 356 2.54 13.64 -4.02
CA GLY A 356 2.67 13.03 -2.70
C GLY A 356 2.40 14.04 -1.59
N TRP A 357 3.06 15.20 -1.62
CA TRP A 357 2.82 16.25 -0.62
C TRP A 357 1.37 16.72 -0.57
N ARG A 358 0.73 16.87 -1.74
CA ARG A 358 -0.68 17.27 -1.87
C ARG A 358 -1.62 16.19 -1.34
N PHE A 359 -1.43 14.94 -1.73
CA PHE A 359 -2.24 13.82 -1.25
C PHE A 359 -2.09 13.61 0.26
N GLY A 360 -0.87 13.73 0.81
CA GLY A 360 -0.65 13.76 2.25
C GLY A 360 -1.43 14.87 2.95
N GLY A 361 -1.47 16.07 2.34
CA GLY A 361 -2.32 17.17 2.80
C GLY A 361 -3.82 16.86 2.75
N MET A 362 -4.29 16.24 1.66
CA MET A 362 -5.70 15.85 1.46
C MET A 362 -6.15 14.79 2.47
N LEU A 363 -5.30 13.80 2.80
CA LEU A 363 -5.60 12.79 3.83
C LEU A 363 -5.95 13.44 5.17
N ARG A 364 -5.39 14.61 5.48
CA ARG A 364 -5.70 15.32 6.73
C ARG A 364 -7.09 15.95 6.75
N LEU A 365 -7.69 16.19 5.58
CA LEU A 365 -9.02 16.78 5.43
C LEU A 365 -10.14 15.76 5.68
N LEU A 366 -9.81 14.46 5.78
CA LEU A 366 -10.76 13.40 6.11
C LEU A 366 -11.15 13.39 7.58
N ALA A 367 -10.29 13.91 8.45
CA ALA A 367 -10.57 14.01 9.87
C ALA A 367 -11.53 15.17 10.15
N PRO A 368 -12.45 15.02 11.12
CA PRO A 368 -13.33 16.12 11.53
C PRO A 368 -12.51 17.32 12.02
N VAL A 369 -12.98 18.54 11.71
CA VAL A 369 -12.38 19.78 12.22
C VAL A 369 -12.50 19.75 13.74
N SER A 370 -11.38 19.94 14.46
CA SER A 370 -11.44 20.09 15.91
C SER A 370 -12.14 21.41 16.22
N GLU A 371 -13.29 21.36 16.89
CA GLU A 371 -13.89 22.54 17.53
C GLU A 371 -12.83 23.16 18.46
N GLY A 372 -12.29 24.33 18.08
CA GLY A 372 -11.21 25.00 18.79
C GLY A 372 -10.05 25.53 17.94
N SER A 373 -9.98 25.23 16.63
CA SER A 373 -8.92 25.78 15.75
C SER A 373 -9.29 27.09 15.04
N ASN A 374 -10.22 27.87 15.60
CA ASN A 374 -10.36 29.29 15.26
C ASN A 374 -9.80 30.11 16.43
N ALA A 375 -8.49 30.35 16.39
CA ALA A 375 -7.80 31.43 17.07
C ALA A 375 -6.51 31.74 16.32
#